data_AF-A0A953GSW9-F1
#
_entry.id   AF-A0A953GSW9-F1
#
_cell.length_a   1.000
_cell.length_b   1.000
_cell.length_c   1.000
_cell.angle_alpha   90.00
_cell.angle_beta   90.00
_cell.angle_gamma   90.00
#
_symmetry.space_group_name_H-M   'P 1'
#
loop_
_entity.id
_entity.type
_entity.pdbx_description
1 polymer ?
#
loop_
_entity_poly.entity_id
_entity_poly.type
_entity_poly.pdbx_seq_one_letter_code
_entity_poly.pdbx_strand_id
1 'polypeptide(L)'
;MNHKPSPPNALPSRYSPPAPIFRGVAAGLRRLFLLLAMTASAIAQHHADTVVMFRPGTGPGIGRQPAYFPNNVLGFPDTSARPTVPSVNPAQILSLGLGGEIVLGFRTPIVDRAGADFTVFENAFHYNLGGKQRTFAEPATVAVSRDGVSFVEFPFDSATLVGCAGITPTDGRANPLDPAQSGGDHFDLSDVGMDSVRFIRLRDATAIVINNPNHPFWDPTLTSFDLDAVVAIHAATPNDTNITGTPQPALALRFGTGGEARVTFGIRQEAHVRVAIWNRLGQQVRQLADRRLSAGEHSISLATDSLPLGVWFLSLEEEGRIAATLPFAVAR
;
A
#
# COMPACT_ATOMS: atom_id res chain seq x y z
N MET A 1 18.52 67.73 -33.12
CA MET A 1 19.87 67.37 -33.60
C MET A 1 20.73 67.02 -32.38
N ASN A 2 21.43 65.89 -32.46
CA ASN A 2 22.31 65.33 -31.43
C ASN A 2 23.36 66.34 -30.92
N HIS A 3 23.71 66.28 -29.63
CA HIS A 3 25.06 65.86 -29.19
C HIS A 3 25.25 65.95 -27.65
N LYS A 4 25.72 64.84 -27.07
CA LYS A 4 26.49 64.76 -25.80
C LYS A 4 27.80 65.58 -25.92
N PRO A 5 28.44 66.08 -24.84
CA PRO A 5 29.16 65.22 -23.85
C PRO A 5 29.25 65.75 -22.40
N SER A 6 29.88 64.94 -21.52
CA SER A 6 29.99 65.06 -20.04
C SER A 6 31.36 65.64 -19.55
N PRO A 7 31.71 65.62 -18.23
CA PRO A 7 31.80 66.72 -17.23
C PRO A 7 33.26 67.08 -16.84
N PRO A 8 33.60 67.83 -15.75
CA PRO A 8 33.87 67.20 -14.42
C PRO A 8 33.81 68.08 -13.13
N ASN A 9 33.86 67.39 -11.97
CA ASN A 9 34.46 67.68 -10.63
C ASN A 9 34.23 68.99 -9.83
N ALA A 10 33.79 68.85 -8.56
CA ALA A 10 34.54 69.22 -7.32
C ALA A 10 33.68 69.11 -6.03
N LEU A 11 34.31 68.69 -4.91
CA LEU A 11 33.82 68.69 -3.51
C LEU A 11 34.54 69.81 -2.72
N PRO A 12 34.02 70.35 -1.56
CA PRO A 12 34.42 69.81 -0.24
C PRO A 12 33.52 70.08 1.03
N SER A 13 33.85 69.34 2.11
CA SER A 13 33.80 69.64 3.58
C SER A 13 32.45 69.69 4.34
N ARG A 14 32.18 68.80 5.33
CA ARG A 14 32.56 68.69 6.78
C ARG A 14 31.47 69.21 7.74
N TYR A 15 30.88 68.31 8.55
CA TYR A 15 30.38 68.60 9.91
C TYR A 15 30.21 67.29 10.72
N SER A 16 30.54 67.33 12.02
CA SER A 16 30.32 66.35 13.11
C SER A 16 30.37 67.17 14.43
N PRO A 17 29.83 66.78 15.62
CA PRO A 17 29.64 65.43 16.23
C PRO A 17 28.32 65.37 17.09
N PRO A 18 28.12 64.63 18.22
CA PRO A 18 28.88 63.57 18.93
C PRO A 18 28.09 62.28 19.33
N ALA A 19 28.83 61.30 19.87
CA ALA A 19 28.35 59.99 20.33
C ALA A 19 27.76 60.00 21.76
N PRO A 20 27.02 58.92 22.13
CA PRO A 20 27.14 58.38 23.47
C PRO A 20 27.44 56.88 23.51
N ILE A 21 28.14 56.52 24.59
CA ILE A 21 28.59 55.21 25.03
C ILE A 21 27.40 54.45 25.65
N PHE A 22 27.22 53.18 25.30
CA PHE A 22 26.52 52.21 26.16
C PHE A 22 27.26 50.87 26.18
N ARG A 23 27.82 50.55 27.36
CA ARG A 23 28.17 49.18 27.76
C ARG A 23 26.89 48.48 28.22
N GLY A 24 26.64 47.27 27.73
CA GLY A 24 25.47 46.47 28.13
C GLY A 24 25.68 44.98 27.89
N VAL A 25 26.15 44.30 28.94
CA VAL A 25 25.99 42.90 29.36
C VAL A 25 25.49 41.89 28.30
N ALA A 26 26.35 40.91 27.99
CA ALA A 26 25.96 39.67 27.32
C ALA A 26 24.98 38.87 28.20
N ALA A 27 23.70 38.87 27.83
CA ALA A 27 22.72 37.91 28.34
C ALA A 27 22.48 36.84 27.27
N GLY A 28 23.06 35.66 27.49
CA GLY A 28 22.83 34.49 26.64
C GLY A 28 21.35 34.09 26.68
N LEU A 29 20.65 34.25 25.57
CA LEU A 29 19.35 33.62 25.36
C LEU A 29 19.55 32.11 25.27
N ARG A 30 19.41 31.39 26.38
CA ARG A 30 19.08 29.96 26.33
C ARG A 30 17.68 29.85 25.75
N ARG A 31 17.58 29.57 24.45
CA ARG A 31 16.32 29.17 23.81
C ARG A 31 15.88 27.84 24.44
N LEU A 32 14.97 27.92 25.40
CA LEU A 32 14.25 26.76 25.89
C LEU A 32 13.30 26.31 24.77
N PHE A 33 13.72 25.33 23.98
CA PHE A 33 12.81 24.60 23.10
C PHE A 33 11.96 23.71 23.99
N LEU A 34 10.74 24.16 24.28
CA LEU A 34 9.71 23.29 24.82
C LEU A 34 9.31 22.34 23.67
N LEU A 35 9.86 21.12 23.68
CA LEU A 35 9.37 20.02 22.85
C LEU A 35 8.01 19.62 23.42
N LEU A 36 6.94 20.19 22.86
CA LEU A 36 5.59 19.70 23.07
C LEU A 36 5.50 18.36 22.32
N ALA A 37 5.74 17.26 23.03
CA ALA A 37 5.41 15.94 22.53
C ALA A 37 3.89 15.84 22.42
N MET A 38 3.35 16.22 21.26
CA MET A 38 1.97 15.86 20.92
C MET A 38 1.96 14.34 20.72
N THR A 39 1.50 13.60 21.73
CA THR A 39 1.10 12.21 21.54
C THR A 39 -0.18 12.23 20.71
N ALA A 40 -0.05 12.27 19.39
CA ALA A 40 -1.13 11.85 18.52
C ALA A 40 -1.35 10.37 18.84
N SER A 41 -2.46 10.04 19.50
CA SER A 41 -2.94 8.66 19.47
C SER A 41 -3.16 8.34 18.01
N ALA A 42 -2.34 7.47 17.44
CA ALA A 42 -2.55 6.97 16.10
C ALA A 42 -3.88 6.22 16.12
N ILE A 43 -4.91 6.81 15.53
CA ILE A 43 -6.17 6.10 15.27
C ILE A 43 -5.80 4.92 14.38
N ALA A 44 -6.19 3.71 14.78
CA ALA A 44 -5.95 2.52 13.99
C ALA A 44 -6.59 2.69 12.62
N GLN A 45 -5.82 2.46 11.56
CA GLN A 45 -6.33 2.58 10.20
C GLN A 45 -7.03 1.27 9.82
N HIS A 46 -8.32 1.35 9.50
CA HIS A 46 -9.18 0.19 9.26
C HIS A 46 -9.41 -0.12 7.78
N HIS A 47 -8.78 0.59 6.85
CA HIS A 47 -8.92 0.31 5.42
C HIS A 47 -7.55 0.17 4.77
N ALA A 48 -7.51 -0.49 3.61
CA ALA A 48 -6.30 -0.55 2.80
C ALA A 48 -5.77 0.86 2.51
N ASP A 49 -4.45 1.05 2.49
CA ASP A 49 -3.82 2.36 2.25
C ASP A 49 -2.76 2.34 1.16
N THR A 50 -2.45 1.17 0.63
CA THR A 50 -1.50 1.00 -0.46
C THR A 50 -2.00 -0.05 -1.45
N VAL A 51 -1.91 0.22 -2.75
CA VAL A 51 -1.95 -0.83 -3.77
C VAL A 51 -0.50 -1.24 -4.06
N VAL A 52 -0.13 -2.47 -3.70
CA VAL A 52 1.23 -3.01 -3.89
C VAL A 52 1.43 -3.49 -5.32
N MET A 53 0.40 -4.13 -5.89
CA MET A 53 0.40 -4.66 -7.24
C MET A 53 -1.02 -4.67 -7.78
N PHE A 54 -1.18 -4.35 -9.06
CA PHE A 54 -2.41 -4.62 -9.81
C PHE A 54 -2.04 -5.20 -11.18
N ARG A 55 -2.63 -6.34 -11.52
CA ARG A 55 -2.53 -7.02 -12.81
C ARG A 55 -3.94 -7.13 -13.38
N PRO A 56 -4.34 -6.28 -14.33
CA PRO A 56 -5.67 -6.34 -14.88
C PRO A 56 -5.88 -7.63 -15.68
N GLY A 57 -7.04 -8.24 -15.48
CA GLY A 57 -7.59 -9.30 -16.32
C GLY A 57 -8.29 -8.74 -17.56
N THR A 58 -8.90 -9.65 -18.32
CA THR A 58 -9.72 -9.29 -19.50
C THR A 58 -11.10 -8.78 -19.08
N GLY A 59 -11.82 -8.09 -19.97
CA GLY A 59 -13.15 -7.55 -19.66
C GLY A 59 -13.14 -6.05 -19.35
N PRO A 60 -14.20 -5.53 -18.70
CA PRO A 60 -14.41 -4.10 -18.53
C PRO A 60 -13.35 -3.45 -17.65
N GLY A 61 -13.01 -2.19 -17.97
CA GLY A 61 -11.99 -1.41 -17.28
C GLY A 61 -12.55 -0.39 -16.29
N ILE A 62 -13.69 -0.66 -15.65
CA ILE A 62 -14.34 0.26 -14.71
C ILE A 62 -13.37 0.57 -13.56
N GLY A 63 -13.19 1.86 -13.26
CA GLY A 63 -12.33 2.31 -12.17
C GLY A 63 -10.83 2.19 -12.42
N ARG A 64 -10.36 1.68 -13.57
CA ARG A 64 -8.92 1.54 -13.88
C ARG A 64 -8.27 2.84 -14.34
N GLN A 65 -9.07 3.86 -14.64
CA GLN A 65 -8.58 5.12 -15.19
C GLN A 65 -7.71 5.87 -14.16
N PRO A 66 -6.65 6.59 -14.58
CA PRO A 66 -5.78 7.35 -13.67
C PRO A 66 -6.49 8.43 -12.83
N ALA A 67 -7.71 8.82 -13.21
CA ALA A 67 -8.52 9.77 -12.45
C ALA A 67 -9.10 9.16 -11.16
N TYR A 68 -9.19 7.83 -11.07
CA TYR A 68 -9.82 7.11 -9.97
C TYR A 68 -8.84 6.19 -9.24
N PHE A 69 -8.08 5.39 -10.00
CA PHE A 69 -7.11 4.45 -9.46
C PHE A 69 -5.82 5.15 -9.00
N PRO A 70 -5.26 4.80 -7.84
CA PRO A 70 -5.66 3.73 -6.92
C PRO A 70 -6.67 4.13 -5.83
N ASN A 71 -7.08 5.40 -5.77
CA ASN A 71 -7.82 5.94 -4.62
C ASN A 71 -9.20 5.30 -4.40
N ASN A 72 -9.84 4.81 -5.47
CA ASN A 72 -11.12 4.14 -5.42
C ASN A 72 -11.12 2.80 -4.65
N VAL A 73 -9.98 2.26 -4.25
CA VAL A 73 -9.89 1.01 -3.45
C VAL A 73 -9.14 1.17 -2.13
N LEU A 74 -8.78 2.40 -1.76
CA LEU A 74 -7.98 2.73 -0.56
C LEU A 74 -8.82 3.41 0.53
N GLY A 75 -10.13 3.19 0.52
CA GLY A 75 -11.08 3.79 1.45
C GLY A 75 -12.05 2.78 2.04
N PHE A 76 -13.10 3.31 2.64
CA PHE A 76 -14.28 2.53 3.05
C PHE A 76 -15.19 2.26 1.84
N PRO A 77 -16.07 1.25 1.94
CA PRO A 77 -16.99 0.92 0.86
C PRO A 77 -17.92 2.09 0.47
N ASP A 78 -18.45 2.04 -0.74
CA ASP A 78 -19.39 3.02 -1.27
C ASP A 78 -20.61 3.19 -0.36
N THR A 79 -20.72 4.35 0.28
CA THR A 79 -21.84 4.66 1.18
C THR A 79 -23.22 4.65 0.50
N SER A 80 -23.24 4.70 -0.84
CA SER A 80 -24.46 4.63 -1.64
C SER A 80 -24.87 3.20 -2.02
N ALA A 81 -23.96 2.22 -1.96
CA ALA A 81 -24.21 0.82 -2.30
C ALA A 81 -25.31 0.21 -1.42
N ARG A 82 -26.18 -0.59 -2.02
CA ARG A 82 -27.25 -1.30 -1.32
C ARG A 82 -27.30 -2.75 -1.80
N PRO A 83 -27.93 -3.64 -1.01
CA PRO A 83 -28.16 -5.01 -1.45
C PRO A 83 -28.92 -5.16 -2.78
N THR A 84 -29.62 -4.14 -3.26
CA THR A 84 -30.35 -4.16 -4.55
C THR A 84 -29.93 -3.04 -5.51
N VAL A 85 -28.91 -2.25 -5.15
CA VAL A 85 -28.45 -1.10 -5.94
C VAL A 85 -26.92 -1.19 -6.07
N PRO A 86 -26.39 -1.60 -7.24
CA PRO A 86 -24.95 -1.65 -7.45
C PRO A 86 -24.35 -0.25 -7.45
N SER A 87 -23.08 -0.17 -7.06
CA SER A 87 -22.25 0.97 -7.39
C SER A 87 -21.99 0.98 -8.90
N VAL A 88 -22.20 2.14 -9.52
CA VAL A 88 -21.85 2.39 -10.92
C VAL A 88 -20.83 3.53 -11.03
N ASN A 89 -20.33 4.01 -9.89
CA ASN A 89 -19.39 5.12 -9.83
C ASN A 89 -17.96 4.58 -9.92
N PRO A 90 -17.20 4.85 -11.00
CA PRO A 90 -15.83 4.36 -11.13
C PRO A 90 -14.87 4.93 -10.08
N ALA A 91 -15.27 5.98 -9.35
CA ALA A 91 -14.52 6.50 -8.21
C ALA A 91 -14.71 5.67 -6.91
N GLN A 92 -15.57 4.66 -6.92
CA GLN A 92 -15.88 3.80 -5.77
C GLN A 92 -15.52 2.34 -5.98
N ILE A 93 -15.44 1.88 -7.24
CA ILE A 93 -15.14 0.48 -7.55
C ILE A 93 -14.01 0.35 -8.56
N LEU A 94 -13.30 -0.78 -8.51
CA LEU A 94 -12.28 -1.20 -9.45
C LEU A 94 -12.57 -2.60 -9.98
N SER A 95 -12.85 -2.68 -11.28
CA SER A 95 -13.01 -3.95 -11.98
C SER A 95 -11.65 -4.62 -12.20
N LEU A 96 -11.41 -5.78 -11.60
CA LEU A 96 -10.15 -6.52 -11.75
C LEU A 96 -9.98 -7.11 -13.14
N GLY A 97 -11.08 -7.47 -13.79
CA GLY A 97 -11.16 -8.26 -15.02
C GLY A 97 -11.07 -9.75 -14.75
N LEU A 98 -11.55 -10.56 -15.69
CA LEU A 98 -11.44 -12.02 -15.61
C LEU A 98 -9.99 -12.46 -15.43
N GLY A 99 -9.73 -13.17 -14.33
CA GLY A 99 -8.40 -13.62 -13.92
C GLY A 99 -7.44 -12.51 -13.47
N GLY A 100 -7.94 -11.28 -13.30
CA GLY A 100 -7.20 -10.15 -12.74
C GLY A 100 -6.83 -10.36 -11.28
N GLU A 101 -5.82 -9.62 -10.82
CA GLU A 101 -5.24 -9.77 -9.48
C GLU A 101 -4.82 -8.42 -8.91
N ILE A 102 -5.11 -8.19 -7.63
CA ILE A 102 -4.66 -7.01 -6.88
C ILE A 102 -4.10 -7.42 -5.52
N VAL A 103 -3.06 -6.71 -5.07
CA VAL A 103 -2.52 -6.83 -3.71
C VAL A 103 -2.67 -5.46 -3.03
N LEU A 104 -3.40 -5.45 -1.92
CA LEU A 104 -3.60 -4.29 -1.06
C LEU A 104 -2.73 -4.42 0.19
N GLY A 105 -2.23 -3.29 0.68
CA GLY A 105 -1.39 -3.17 1.86
C GLY A 105 -2.05 -2.34 2.96
N PHE A 106 -1.79 -2.74 4.20
CA PHE A 106 -2.24 -2.11 5.43
C PHE A 106 -1.04 -1.70 6.28
N ARG A 107 -0.95 -0.40 6.56
CA ARG A 107 0.05 0.21 7.44
C ARG A 107 -0.17 -0.18 8.90
N THR A 108 -1.42 -0.33 9.30
CA THR A 108 -1.78 -0.92 10.59
C THR A 108 -2.04 -2.41 10.34
N PRO A 109 -1.30 -3.36 10.94
CA PRO A 109 -1.58 -4.78 10.77
C PRO A 109 -3.03 -5.10 11.08
N ILE A 110 -3.58 -6.05 10.34
CA ILE A 110 -4.79 -6.77 10.74
C ILE A 110 -4.31 -7.87 11.68
N VAL A 111 -4.98 -8.05 12.82
CA VAL A 111 -4.59 -9.03 13.85
C VAL A 111 -5.73 -9.99 14.12
N ASP A 112 -5.37 -11.25 14.34
CA ASP A 112 -6.29 -12.32 14.68
C ASP A 112 -6.94 -12.07 16.05
N ARG A 113 -8.27 -12.01 16.05
CA ARG A 113 -9.09 -12.02 17.26
C ARG A 113 -10.31 -12.90 17.01
N ALA A 114 -11.14 -13.07 18.05
CA ALA A 114 -12.34 -13.87 17.92
C ALA A 114 -13.28 -13.34 16.81
N GLY A 115 -13.54 -14.18 15.81
CA GLY A 115 -14.40 -13.87 14.68
C GLY A 115 -13.65 -13.18 13.54
N ALA A 116 -14.39 -12.71 12.53
CA ALA A 116 -13.78 -12.12 11.35
C ALA A 116 -12.86 -10.93 11.68
N ASP A 117 -11.69 -10.91 11.05
CA ASP A 117 -10.68 -9.87 11.23
C ASP A 117 -10.69 -8.84 10.13
N PHE A 118 -11.22 -9.19 8.96
CA PHE A 118 -11.41 -8.27 7.85
C PHE A 118 -12.58 -8.66 6.95
N THR A 119 -13.06 -7.68 6.20
CA THR A 119 -14.14 -7.81 5.21
C THR A 119 -13.65 -7.35 3.85
N VAL A 120 -14.00 -8.10 2.81
CA VAL A 120 -13.84 -7.70 1.41
C VAL A 120 -15.20 -7.29 0.88
N PHE A 121 -15.29 -6.05 0.40
CA PHE A 121 -16.48 -5.50 -0.23
C PHE A 121 -16.32 -5.53 -1.74
N GLU A 122 -17.28 -6.16 -2.38
CA GLU A 122 -17.44 -6.24 -3.81
C GLU A 122 -18.72 -5.49 -4.18
N ASN A 123 -18.96 -5.30 -5.47
CA ASN A 123 -20.19 -4.73 -6.00
C ASN A 123 -21.33 -5.76 -6.17
N ALA A 124 -21.45 -6.75 -5.28
CA ALA A 124 -22.48 -7.76 -5.38
C ALA A 124 -23.86 -7.15 -5.11
N PHE A 125 -24.89 -7.62 -5.81
CA PHE A 125 -26.26 -7.16 -5.59
C PHE A 125 -27.30 -8.22 -5.91
N HIS A 126 -28.46 -8.12 -5.28
CA HIS A 126 -29.62 -8.94 -5.54
C HIS A 126 -30.43 -8.38 -6.70
N TYR A 127 -30.89 -9.27 -7.57
CA TYR A 127 -31.80 -8.95 -8.67
C TYR A 127 -32.86 -10.04 -8.82
N ASN A 128 -33.96 -9.73 -9.50
CA ASN A 128 -35.04 -10.69 -9.75
C ASN A 128 -35.03 -11.14 -11.20
N LEU A 129 -34.99 -12.45 -11.42
CA LEU A 129 -35.13 -13.06 -12.75
C LEU A 129 -36.15 -14.19 -12.68
N GLY A 130 -37.22 -14.10 -13.50
CA GLY A 130 -38.26 -15.12 -13.54
C GLY A 130 -38.98 -15.33 -12.19
N GLY A 131 -39.14 -14.27 -11.39
CA GLY A 131 -39.80 -14.32 -10.08
C GLY A 131 -38.95 -14.93 -8.95
N LYS A 132 -37.67 -15.19 -9.18
CA LYS A 132 -36.72 -15.65 -8.17
C LYS A 132 -35.67 -14.58 -7.91
N GLN A 133 -35.38 -14.32 -6.64
CA GLN A 133 -34.24 -13.50 -6.26
C GLN A 133 -32.95 -14.27 -6.54
N ARG A 134 -32.00 -13.60 -7.18
CA ARG A 134 -30.65 -14.08 -7.48
C ARG A 134 -29.65 -13.06 -6.96
N THR A 135 -28.40 -13.47 -6.85
CA THR A 135 -27.29 -12.58 -6.56
C THR A 135 -26.39 -12.49 -7.78
N PHE A 136 -26.06 -11.28 -8.17
CA PHE A 136 -24.98 -11.00 -9.11
C PHE A 136 -23.69 -11.13 -8.30
N ALA A 137 -23.04 -12.28 -8.43
CA ALA A 137 -21.87 -12.66 -7.63
C ALA A 137 -20.69 -12.91 -8.56
N GLU A 138 -19.67 -12.07 -8.44
CA GLU A 138 -18.45 -12.13 -9.22
C GLU A 138 -17.31 -12.46 -8.25
N PRO A 139 -16.99 -13.75 -8.03
CA PRO A 139 -16.15 -14.13 -6.90
C PRO A 139 -14.67 -13.82 -7.11
N ALA A 140 -13.94 -13.66 -5.99
CA ALA A 140 -12.49 -13.69 -5.95
C ALA A 140 -11.95 -14.66 -4.88
N THR A 141 -10.80 -15.28 -5.17
CA THR A 141 -10.03 -15.96 -4.12
C THR A 141 -9.30 -14.92 -3.27
N VAL A 142 -9.17 -15.20 -1.97
CA VAL A 142 -8.56 -14.30 -1.00
C VAL A 142 -7.33 -14.97 -0.40
N ALA A 143 -6.20 -14.28 -0.44
CA ALA A 143 -4.98 -14.73 0.21
C ALA A 143 -4.35 -13.62 1.04
N VAL A 144 -3.72 -13.97 2.15
CA VAL A 144 -3.14 -13.01 3.10
C VAL A 144 -1.65 -13.21 3.29
N SER A 145 -0.95 -12.14 3.67
CA SER A 145 0.49 -12.17 3.87
C SER A 145 0.96 -11.16 4.92
N ARG A 146 2.05 -11.51 5.61
CA ARG A 146 2.79 -10.61 6.51
C ARG A 146 3.83 -9.75 5.79
N ASP A 147 4.43 -10.27 4.72
CA ASP A 147 5.57 -9.66 4.01
C ASP A 147 5.27 -9.19 2.60
N GLY A 148 4.12 -9.58 2.03
CA GLY A 148 3.75 -9.27 0.66
C GLY A 148 4.45 -10.15 -0.37
N VAL A 149 5.14 -11.21 0.06
CA VAL A 149 5.85 -12.17 -0.80
C VAL A 149 5.25 -13.55 -0.67
N SER A 150 5.11 -14.04 0.56
CA SER A 150 4.52 -15.35 0.83
C SER A 150 3.05 -15.17 1.20
N PHE A 151 2.16 -15.67 0.36
CA PHE A 151 0.71 -15.61 0.58
C PHE A 151 0.15 -16.97 0.98
N VAL A 152 -0.74 -16.97 1.97
CA VAL A 152 -1.57 -18.12 2.33
C VAL A 152 -2.98 -17.83 1.87
N GLU A 153 -3.50 -18.68 0.98
CA GLU A 153 -4.86 -18.56 0.45
C GLU A 153 -5.87 -19.18 1.41
N PHE A 154 -7.00 -18.50 1.59
CA PHE A 154 -8.13 -19.04 2.32
C PHE A 154 -8.70 -20.25 1.56
N PRO A 155 -9.06 -21.35 2.26
CA PRO A 155 -9.76 -22.44 1.63
C PRO A 155 -11.13 -21.95 1.13
N PHE A 156 -11.52 -22.38 -0.07
CA PHE A 156 -12.84 -22.07 -0.62
C PHE A 156 -13.43 -23.28 -1.33
N ASP A 157 -14.76 -23.31 -1.40
CA ASP A 157 -15.52 -24.30 -2.16
C ASP A 157 -16.03 -23.68 -3.46
N SER A 158 -15.56 -24.17 -4.60
CA SER A 158 -15.93 -23.65 -5.91
C SER A 158 -17.38 -23.96 -6.33
N ALA A 159 -18.07 -24.88 -5.64
CA ALA A 159 -19.46 -25.20 -5.93
C ALA A 159 -20.46 -24.28 -5.20
N THR A 160 -20.07 -23.77 -4.03
CA THR A 160 -20.91 -22.93 -3.16
C THR A 160 -20.40 -21.50 -3.03
N LEU A 161 -19.15 -21.24 -3.43
CA LEU A 161 -18.38 -20.00 -3.22
C LEU A 161 -18.12 -19.65 -1.75
N VAL A 162 -18.40 -20.55 -0.81
CA VAL A 162 -18.01 -20.36 0.60
C VAL A 162 -16.48 -20.23 0.67
N GLY A 163 -15.99 -19.18 1.32
CA GLY A 163 -14.56 -18.84 1.40
C GLY A 163 -14.04 -17.96 0.25
N CYS A 164 -14.87 -17.62 -0.73
CA CYS A 164 -14.59 -16.54 -1.68
C CYS A 164 -15.10 -15.19 -1.18
N ALA A 165 -14.56 -14.10 -1.72
CA ALA A 165 -15.23 -12.80 -1.70
C ALA A 165 -16.12 -12.64 -2.93
N GLY A 166 -17.04 -11.68 -2.95
CA GLY A 166 -17.89 -11.34 -4.09
C GLY A 166 -19.27 -11.99 -4.10
N ILE A 167 -19.80 -12.36 -2.94
CA ILE A 167 -21.10 -13.03 -2.80
C ILE A 167 -22.09 -12.18 -2.02
N THR A 168 -21.64 -11.55 -0.94
CA THR A 168 -22.55 -10.84 -0.04
C THR A 168 -22.63 -9.36 -0.41
N PRO A 169 -23.81 -8.84 -0.82
CA PRO A 169 -23.94 -7.44 -1.21
C PRO A 169 -23.57 -6.47 -0.10
N THR A 170 -22.89 -5.39 -0.49
CA THR A 170 -22.53 -4.29 0.40
C THR A 170 -23.76 -3.48 0.82
N ASP A 171 -23.88 -3.14 2.11
CA ASP A 171 -24.76 -2.08 2.60
C ASP A 171 -23.95 -0.88 3.10
N GLY A 172 -23.76 0.09 2.22
CA GLY A 172 -22.99 1.30 2.50
C GLY A 172 -23.58 2.24 3.55
N ARG A 173 -24.78 1.97 4.09
CA ARG A 173 -25.34 2.72 5.23
C ARG A 173 -24.85 2.21 6.58
N ALA A 174 -24.44 0.95 6.64
CA ALA A 174 -24.04 0.31 7.87
C ALA A 174 -22.59 0.70 8.25
N ASN A 175 -22.22 0.40 9.49
CA ASN A 175 -20.84 0.52 9.92
C ASN A 175 -20.00 -0.55 9.20
N PRO A 176 -18.98 -0.19 8.39
CA PRO A 176 -18.17 -1.17 7.67
C PRO A 176 -17.31 -2.06 8.59
N LEU A 177 -17.20 -1.74 9.89
CA LEU A 177 -16.55 -2.55 10.91
C LEU A 177 -17.50 -3.50 11.65
N ASP A 178 -18.80 -3.49 11.32
CA ASP A 178 -19.79 -4.40 11.89
C ASP A 178 -20.18 -5.45 10.83
N PRO A 179 -19.56 -6.64 10.83
CA PRO A 179 -19.85 -7.68 9.84
C PRO A 179 -21.30 -8.17 9.88
N ALA A 180 -22.02 -7.96 10.99
CA ALA A 180 -23.43 -8.33 11.06
C ALA A 180 -24.35 -7.42 10.23
N GLN A 181 -23.85 -6.27 9.76
CA GLN A 181 -24.66 -5.24 9.08
C GLN A 181 -24.07 -4.76 7.77
N SER A 182 -22.74 -4.72 7.63
CA SER A 182 -22.06 -4.11 6.48
C SER A 182 -22.29 -4.82 5.16
N GLY A 183 -22.67 -6.09 5.20
CA GLY A 183 -22.50 -6.98 4.05
C GLY A 183 -21.02 -7.18 3.74
N GLY A 184 -20.71 -7.54 2.49
CA GLY A 184 -19.38 -8.00 2.11
C GLY A 184 -19.07 -9.39 2.69
N ASP A 185 -17.95 -9.97 2.28
CA ASP A 185 -17.55 -11.30 2.70
C ASP A 185 -16.41 -11.22 3.72
N HIS A 186 -16.55 -11.99 4.80
CA HIS A 186 -15.74 -11.85 6.00
C HIS A 186 -14.72 -12.99 6.15
N PHE A 187 -13.55 -12.66 6.71
CA PHE A 187 -12.41 -13.57 6.79
C PHE A 187 -11.77 -13.50 8.18
N ASP A 188 -11.55 -14.67 8.78
CA ASP A 188 -10.93 -14.87 10.10
C ASP A 188 -9.51 -15.45 9.90
N LEU A 189 -8.49 -14.77 10.40
CA LEU A 189 -7.10 -15.17 10.16
C LEU A 189 -6.74 -16.51 10.83
N SER A 190 -7.50 -16.93 11.84
CA SER A 190 -7.31 -18.22 12.49
C SER A 190 -7.60 -19.40 11.55
N ASP A 191 -8.47 -19.22 10.55
CA ASP A 191 -8.78 -20.23 9.52
C ASP A 191 -7.58 -20.61 8.66
N VAL A 192 -6.59 -19.70 8.57
CA VAL A 192 -5.34 -19.89 7.82
C VAL A 192 -4.10 -19.90 8.72
N GLY A 193 -4.30 -19.95 10.04
CA GLY A 193 -3.23 -20.06 11.03
C GLY A 193 -2.31 -18.84 11.12
N MET A 194 -2.85 -17.64 10.91
CA MET A 194 -2.09 -16.38 10.96
C MET A 194 -2.50 -15.54 12.18
N ASP A 195 -1.55 -15.07 12.99
CA ASP A 195 -1.86 -14.14 14.09
C ASP A 195 -2.01 -12.67 13.63
N SER A 196 -1.47 -12.34 12.46
CA SER A 196 -1.50 -10.99 11.90
C SER A 196 -1.04 -10.98 10.45
N VAL A 197 -1.53 -10.00 9.70
CA VAL A 197 -1.21 -9.79 8.29
C VAL A 197 -1.16 -8.30 7.95
N ARG A 198 -0.52 -7.97 6.83
CA ARG A 198 -0.42 -6.59 6.31
C ARG A 198 -0.84 -6.50 4.85
N PHE A 199 -0.96 -7.63 4.17
CA PHE A 199 -1.25 -7.67 2.75
C PHE A 199 -2.40 -8.63 2.49
N ILE A 200 -3.34 -8.18 1.66
CA ILE A 200 -4.45 -8.99 1.16
C ILE A 200 -4.32 -9.02 -0.35
N ARG A 201 -4.33 -10.22 -0.93
CA ARG A 201 -4.36 -10.45 -2.36
C ARG A 201 -5.73 -10.98 -2.74
N LEU A 202 -6.33 -10.34 -3.74
CA LEU A 202 -7.58 -10.76 -4.35
C LEU A 202 -7.29 -11.17 -5.79
N ARG A 203 -7.82 -12.32 -6.20
CA ARG A 203 -7.74 -12.78 -7.59
C ARG A 203 -9.13 -13.10 -8.08
N ASP A 204 -9.53 -12.48 -9.18
CA ASP A 204 -10.80 -12.78 -9.84
C ASP A 204 -10.91 -14.28 -10.12
N ALA A 205 -12.04 -14.83 -9.70
CA ALA A 205 -12.42 -16.23 -9.82
C ALA A 205 -13.78 -16.38 -10.53
N THR A 206 -14.28 -15.32 -11.17
CA THR A 206 -15.59 -15.28 -11.84
C THR A 206 -15.73 -16.37 -12.91
N ALA A 207 -14.62 -16.81 -13.49
CA ALA A 207 -14.57 -17.94 -14.41
C ALA A 207 -15.07 -19.27 -13.81
N ILE A 208 -15.04 -19.46 -12.48
CA ILE A 208 -15.65 -20.62 -11.81
C ILE A 208 -17.15 -20.67 -12.10
N VAL A 209 -17.80 -19.51 -12.02
CA VAL A 209 -19.25 -19.37 -12.20
C VAL A 209 -19.60 -19.44 -13.69
N ILE A 210 -19.01 -18.58 -14.52
CA ILE A 210 -19.40 -18.45 -15.95
C ILE A 210 -19.21 -19.77 -16.73
N ASN A 211 -18.17 -20.53 -16.43
CA ASN A 211 -17.87 -21.79 -17.14
C ASN A 211 -18.76 -22.96 -16.70
N ASN A 212 -19.62 -22.78 -15.69
CA ASN A 212 -20.54 -23.79 -15.21
C ASN A 212 -21.99 -23.27 -15.26
N PRO A 213 -22.73 -23.49 -16.36
CA PRO A 213 -24.14 -23.12 -16.48
C PRO A 213 -25.09 -23.66 -15.41
N ASN A 214 -24.67 -24.70 -14.66
CA ASN A 214 -25.45 -25.28 -13.57
C ASN A 214 -25.08 -24.69 -12.20
N HIS A 215 -24.13 -23.77 -12.13
CA HIS A 215 -23.72 -23.13 -10.88
C HIS A 215 -24.88 -22.29 -10.31
N PRO A 216 -25.13 -22.29 -8.98
CA PRO A 216 -26.25 -21.54 -8.39
C PRO A 216 -26.24 -20.04 -8.73
N PHE A 217 -25.03 -19.48 -8.82
CA PHE A 217 -24.77 -18.08 -9.15
C PHE A 217 -24.58 -17.81 -10.65
N TRP A 218 -24.79 -18.81 -11.52
CA TRP A 218 -24.51 -18.65 -12.96
C TRP A 218 -25.30 -17.50 -13.58
N ASP A 219 -24.60 -16.55 -14.17
CA ASP A 219 -25.17 -15.52 -15.01
C ASP A 219 -24.21 -15.26 -16.20
N PRO A 220 -24.68 -15.28 -17.45
CA PRO A 220 -23.82 -15.12 -18.61
C PRO A 220 -23.30 -13.68 -18.79
N THR A 221 -23.80 -12.74 -17.99
CA THR A 221 -23.41 -11.32 -18.03
C THR A 221 -22.35 -10.95 -16.99
N LEU A 222 -21.90 -11.89 -16.16
CA LEU A 222 -20.75 -11.68 -15.28
C LEU A 222 -19.49 -11.43 -16.12
N THR A 223 -18.63 -10.54 -15.65
CA THR A 223 -17.45 -10.08 -16.37
C THR A 223 -16.20 -9.87 -15.51
N SER A 224 -16.32 -9.67 -14.19
CA SER A 224 -15.19 -9.36 -13.32
C SER A 224 -15.60 -9.17 -11.86
N PHE A 225 -14.75 -9.58 -10.91
CA PHE A 225 -14.81 -9.03 -9.54
C PHE A 225 -14.64 -7.49 -9.56
N ASP A 226 -15.63 -6.75 -9.04
CA ASP A 226 -15.60 -5.29 -8.95
C ASP A 226 -15.33 -4.86 -7.50
N LEU A 227 -14.05 -4.67 -7.18
CA LEU A 227 -13.58 -4.33 -5.83
C LEU A 227 -14.08 -2.95 -5.42
N ASP A 228 -14.83 -2.89 -4.33
CA ASP A 228 -15.23 -1.64 -3.64
C ASP A 228 -14.18 -1.28 -2.57
N ALA A 229 -14.03 -2.13 -1.55
CA ALA A 229 -13.11 -1.86 -0.45
C ALA A 229 -12.61 -3.14 0.24
N VAL A 230 -11.54 -3.01 1.02
CA VAL A 230 -11.14 -4.02 2.01
C VAL A 230 -10.90 -3.33 3.34
N VAL A 231 -11.56 -3.83 4.38
CA VAL A 231 -11.62 -3.20 5.70
C VAL A 231 -11.15 -4.18 6.76
N ALA A 232 -10.22 -3.75 7.60
CA ALA A 232 -9.78 -4.45 8.79
C ALA A 232 -10.77 -4.20 9.94
N ILE A 233 -11.48 -5.24 10.37
CA ILE A 233 -12.31 -5.21 11.58
C ILE A 233 -11.38 -5.11 12.79
N HIS A 234 -10.36 -5.97 12.83
CA HIS A 234 -9.38 -6.04 13.91
C HIS A 234 -8.04 -5.44 13.48
N ALA A 235 -7.98 -4.11 13.44
CA ALA A 235 -6.71 -3.40 13.30
C ALA A 235 -5.88 -3.48 14.60
N ALA A 236 -4.56 -3.55 14.45
CA ALA A 236 -3.62 -3.48 15.56
C ALA A 236 -3.71 -2.15 16.31
N THR A 237 -3.49 -2.23 17.60
CA THR A 237 -3.45 -1.13 18.57
C THR A 237 -2.06 -1.09 19.22
N PRO A 238 -1.69 0.01 19.91
CA PRO A 238 -0.41 0.07 20.62
C PRO A 238 -0.20 -1.02 21.68
N ASN A 239 -1.26 -1.69 22.13
CA ASN A 239 -1.18 -2.77 23.14
C ASN A 239 -0.87 -4.14 22.52
N ASP A 240 -0.92 -4.28 21.19
CA ASP A 240 -0.61 -5.53 20.52
C ASP A 240 0.92 -5.69 20.39
N THR A 241 1.57 -6.11 21.48
CA THR A 241 3.04 -6.23 21.58
C THR A 241 3.62 -7.51 20.99
N ASN A 242 2.76 -8.50 20.69
CA ASN A 242 3.15 -9.83 20.19
C ASN A 242 2.91 -10.01 18.69
N ILE A 243 2.60 -8.94 17.95
CA ILE A 243 2.51 -8.98 16.49
C ILE A 243 3.91 -9.29 15.95
N THR A 244 4.16 -10.55 15.61
CA THR A 244 5.39 -10.98 14.93
C THR A 244 5.31 -10.53 13.46
N GLY A 245 5.52 -9.24 13.24
CA GLY A 245 5.23 -8.62 11.95
C GLY A 245 5.50 -7.13 11.91
N THR A 246 6.49 -6.64 12.68
CA THR A 246 7.11 -5.37 12.29
C THR A 246 7.53 -5.50 10.83
N PRO A 247 7.05 -4.64 9.93
CA PRO A 247 7.50 -4.62 8.56
C PRO A 247 8.92 -4.06 8.62
N GLN A 248 9.89 -4.94 8.83
CA GLN A 248 11.17 -4.68 8.22
C GLN A 248 10.86 -4.85 6.73
N PRO A 249 10.92 -3.80 5.89
CA PRO A 249 10.84 -4.03 4.46
C PRO A 249 11.89 -5.10 4.16
N ALA A 250 11.49 -6.14 3.41
CA ALA A 250 12.42 -7.20 3.00
C ALA A 250 13.70 -6.59 2.39
N LEU A 251 13.63 -5.34 1.92
CA LEU A 251 14.77 -4.53 1.52
C LEU A 251 14.58 -3.06 1.92
N ALA A 252 15.49 -2.51 2.72
CA ALA A 252 15.56 -1.10 3.11
C ALA A 252 16.92 -0.48 2.74
N LEU A 253 16.92 0.82 2.50
CA LEU A 253 18.13 1.62 2.29
C LEU A 253 18.12 2.81 3.25
N ARG A 254 19.18 2.95 4.06
CA ARG A 254 19.39 4.08 4.97
C ARG A 254 20.63 4.85 4.55
N PHE A 255 20.49 6.15 4.28
CA PHE A 255 21.62 7.01 3.96
C PHE A 255 22.28 7.52 5.25
N GLY A 256 23.60 7.42 5.33
CA GLY A 256 24.44 8.00 6.36
C GLY A 256 25.03 9.34 5.92
N THR A 257 25.91 9.89 6.76
CA THR A 257 26.69 11.10 6.43
C THR A 257 27.85 10.75 5.51
N GLY A 258 28.12 11.56 4.48
CA GLY A 258 29.32 11.44 3.65
C GLY A 258 29.25 10.38 2.54
N GLY A 259 28.09 10.18 1.91
CA GLY A 259 27.97 9.32 0.72
C GLY A 259 27.88 7.82 1.01
N GLU A 260 27.91 7.43 2.27
CA GLU A 260 27.65 6.05 2.71
C GLU A 260 26.14 5.80 2.84
N ALA A 261 25.69 4.63 2.39
CA ALA A 261 24.37 4.11 2.65
C ALA A 261 24.47 2.68 3.17
N ARG A 262 23.42 2.21 3.84
CA ARG A 262 23.32 0.84 4.33
C ARG A 262 22.04 0.20 3.80
N VAL A 263 22.22 -0.90 3.10
CA VAL A 263 21.14 -1.80 2.71
C VAL A 263 20.88 -2.74 3.87
N THR A 264 19.63 -2.89 4.29
CA THR A 264 19.19 -3.85 5.30
C THR A 264 18.09 -4.73 4.73
N PHE A 265 18.16 -6.04 4.96
CA PHE A 265 17.17 -6.99 4.46
C PHE A 265 17.06 -8.19 5.39
N GLY A 266 15.85 -8.74 5.49
CA GLY A 266 15.58 -9.95 6.27
C GLY A 266 15.46 -11.17 5.35
N ILE A 267 15.93 -12.32 5.81
CA ILE A 267 15.74 -13.62 5.13
C ILE A 267 15.07 -14.57 6.12
N ARG A 268 14.01 -15.28 5.69
CA ARG A 268 13.18 -16.11 6.59
C ARG A 268 13.77 -17.47 6.92
N GLN A 269 14.48 -18.05 5.96
CA GLN A 269 15.12 -19.36 6.07
C GLN A 269 16.46 -19.32 5.35
N GLU A 270 17.30 -20.33 5.50
CA GLU A 270 18.54 -20.37 4.73
C GLU A 270 18.23 -20.39 3.22
N ALA A 271 18.74 -19.40 2.50
CA ALA A 271 18.49 -19.23 1.07
C ALA A 271 19.73 -18.68 0.36
N HIS A 272 19.88 -19.01 -0.92
CA HIS A 272 20.80 -18.31 -1.80
C HIS A 272 20.24 -16.92 -2.13
N VAL A 273 20.96 -15.87 -1.72
CA VAL A 273 20.51 -14.50 -1.83
C VAL A 273 21.39 -13.68 -2.74
N ARG A 274 20.75 -12.95 -3.66
CA ARG A 274 21.39 -11.94 -4.49
C ARG A 274 20.82 -10.55 -4.18
N VAL A 275 21.71 -9.59 -3.98
CA VAL A 275 21.34 -8.18 -3.86
C VAL A 275 22.05 -7.41 -4.96
N ALA A 276 21.31 -6.67 -5.78
CA ALA A 276 21.87 -6.00 -6.95
C ALA A 276 21.29 -4.60 -7.16
N ILE A 277 22.06 -3.74 -7.83
CA ILE A 277 21.67 -2.39 -8.25
C ILE A 277 21.49 -2.39 -9.76
N TRP A 278 20.38 -1.82 -10.20
CA TRP A 278 19.97 -1.73 -11.59
C TRP A 278 19.78 -0.27 -11.99
N ASN A 279 20.08 0.04 -13.25
CA ASN A 279 19.71 1.33 -13.83
C ASN A 279 18.26 1.32 -14.34
N ARG A 280 17.77 2.48 -14.74
CA ARG A 280 16.45 2.68 -15.39
C ARG A 280 16.23 1.93 -16.71
N LEU A 281 17.26 1.34 -17.30
CA LEU A 281 17.16 0.48 -18.49
C LEU A 281 17.08 -1.01 -18.13
N GLY A 282 17.01 -1.35 -16.84
CA GLY A 282 16.98 -2.75 -16.38
C GLY A 282 18.32 -3.47 -16.48
N GLN A 283 19.43 -2.73 -16.65
CA GLN A 283 20.76 -3.32 -16.69
C GLN A 283 21.34 -3.39 -15.27
N GLN A 284 21.87 -4.55 -14.89
CA GLN A 284 22.58 -4.71 -13.62
C GLN A 284 23.88 -3.89 -13.68
N VAL A 285 24.00 -2.93 -12.77
CA VAL A 285 25.18 -2.05 -12.67
C VAL A 285 26.12 -2.51 -11.56
N ARG A 286 25.60 -3.13 -10.50
CA ARG A 286 26.41 -3.66 -9.41
C ARG A 286 25.73 -4.82 -8.71
N GLN A 287 26.52 -5.82 -8.32
CA GLN A 287 26.11 -6.87 -7.40
C GLN A 287 26.69 -6.57 -6.01
N LEU A 288 25.83 -6.53 -5.00
CA LEU A 288 26.19 -6.27 -3.60
C LEU A 288 26.34 -7.56 -2.79
N ALA A 289 25.56 -8.59 -3.12
CA ALA A 289 25.67 -9.93 -2.56
C ALA A 289 25.21 -10.98 -3.58
N ASP A 290 25.78 -12.18 -3.49
CA ASP A 290 25.37 -13.39 -4.23
C ASP A 290 25.94 -14.59 -3.47
N ARG A 291 25.24 -14.99 -2.41
CA ARG A 291 25.72 -15.98 -1.45
C ARG A 291 24.57 -16.59 -0.67
N ARG A 292 24.81 -17.77 -0.11
CA ARG A 292 23.88 -18.40 0.82
C ARG A 292 23.94 -17.71 2.18
N LEU A 293 22.79 -17.39 2.74
CA LEU A 293 22.63 -16.69 4.01
C LEU A 293 21.60 -17.41 4.87
N SER A 294 21.89 -17.53 6.17
CA SER A 294 20.95 -18.07 7.15
C SER A 294 19.76 -17.13 7.38
N ALA A 295 18.70 -17.66 7.96
CA ALA A 295 17.58 -16.87 8.44
C ALA A 295 18.04 -15.74 9.38
N GLY A 296 17.41 -14.57 9.27
CA GLY A 296 17.69 -13.40 10.10
C GLY A 296 17.87 -12.11 9.30
N GLU A 297 18.23 -11.06 10.02
CA GLU A 297 18.51 -9.74 9.45
C GLU A 297 19.95 -9.63 8.97
N HIS A 298 20.12 -9.06 7.78
CA HIS A 298 21.41 -8.86 7.14
C HIS A 298 21.57 -7.39 6.75
N SER A 299 22.83 -6.95 6.66
CA SER A 299 23.14 -5.60 6.20
C SER A 299 24.36 -5.56 5.30
N ILE A 300 24.34 -4.67 4.31
CA ILE A 300 25.43 -4.44 3.36
C ILE A 300 25.67 -2.94 3.26
N SER A 301 26.93 -2.52 3.41
CA SER A 301 27.32 -1.14 3.16
C SER A 301 27.36 -0.84 1.66
N LEU A 302 26.86 0.33 1.28
CA LEU A 302 26.80 0.82 -0.09
C LEU A 302 27.45 2.21 -0.17
N ALA A 303 28.57 2.30 -0.90
CA ALA A 303 29.17 3.59 -1.24
C ALA A 303 28.44 4.23 -2.44
N THR A 304 27.60 5.23 -2.17
CA THR A 304 26.79 5.91 -3.19
C THR A 304 27.57 6.90 -4.03
N ASP A 305 28.78 7.28 -3.60
CA ASP A 305 29.66 8.21 -4.33
C ASP A 305 30.13 7.67 -5.69
N SER A 306 30.07 6.35 -5.84
CA SER A 306 30.42 5.66 -7.08
C SER A 306 29.26 5.54 -8.06
N LEU A 307 28.05 5.93 -7.67
CA LEU A 307 26.87 5.94 -8.53
C LEU A 307 26.66 7.34 -9.13
N PRO A 308 26.50 7.47 -10.45
CA PRO A 308 26.09 8.72 -11.08
C PRO A 308 24.77 9.25 -10.54
N LEU A 309 24.55 10.56 -10.70
CA LEU A 309 23.28 11.20 -10.40
C LEU A 309 22.16 10.54 -11.21
N GLY A 310 21.05 10.22 -10.54
CA GLY A 310 19.91 9.58 -11.18
C GLY A 310 19.13 8.63 -10.29
N VAL A 311 18.17 7.96 -10.90
CA VAL A 311 17.31 6.95 -10.27
C VAL A 311 17.90 5.56 -10.49
N TRP A 312 17.92 4.80 -9.40
CA TRP A 312 18.48 3.46 -9.30
C TRP A 312 17.46 2.54 -8.64
N PHE A 313 17.58 1.24 -8.89
CA PHE A 313 16.74 0.23 -8.27
C PHE A 313 17.63 -0.78 -7.56
N LEU A 314 17.30 -1.08 -6.32
CA LEU A 314 17.89 -2.18 -5.58
C LEU A 314 16.95 -3.39 -5.69
N SER A 315 17.47 -4.57 -5.96
CA SER A 315 16.71 -5.83 -5.87
C SER A 315 17.27 -6.73 -4.78
N LEU A 316 16.38 -7.50 -4.17
CA LEU A 316 16.66 -8.67 -3.36
C LEU A 316 16.06 -9.87 -4.08
N GLU A 317 16.89 -10.88 -4.35
CA GLU A 317 16.45 -12.17 -4.88
C GLU A 317 16.76 -13.27 -3.86
N GLU A 318 15.81 -14.19 -3.68
CA GLU A 318 15.93 -15.39 -2.87
C GLU A 318 15.67 -16.61 -3.76
N GLU A 319 16.63 -17.55 -3.80
CA GLU A 319 16.57 -18.76 -4.63
C GLU A 319 16.20 -18.47 -6.11
N GLY A 320 16.76 -17.39 -6.65
CA GLY A 320 16.59 -16.97 -8.04
C GLY A 320 15.26 -16.26 -8.35
N ARG A 321 14.46 -15.91 -7.33
CA ARG A 321 13.22 -15.14 -7.48
C ARG A 321 13.36 -13.79 -6.80
N ILE A 322 12.91 -12.71 -7.45
CA ILE A 322 12.88 -11.38 -6.85
C ILE A 322 11.91 -11.39 -5.67
N ALA A 323 12.45 -11.19 -4.47
CA ALA A 323 11.71 -11.08 -3.22
C ALA A 323 11.31 -9.63 -2.92
N ALA A 324 12.15 -8.65 -3.27
CA ALA A 324 11.82 -7.23 -3.12
C ALA A 324 12.58 -6.34 -4.10
N THR A 325 12.02 -5.17 -4.41
CA THR A 325 12.75 -4.08 -5.07
C THR A 325 12.53 -2.76 -4.36
N LEU A 326 13.54 -1.89 -4.39
CA LEU A 326 13.50 -0.56 -3.77
C LEU A 326 14.09 0.48 -4.72
N PRO A 327 13.30 1.41 -5.25
CA PRO A 327 13.85 2.55 -5.99
C PRO A 327 14.53 3.53 -5.03
N PHE A 328 15.64 4.13 -5.46
CA PHE A 328 16.30 5.22 -4.75
C PHE A 328 16.93 6.22 -5.73
N ALA A 329 17.14 7.45 -5.29
CA ALA A 329 17.79 8.49 -6.08
C ALA A 329 19.12 8.88 -5.46
N VAL A 330 20.12 9.07 -6.32
CA VAL A 330 21.38 9.75 -5.95
C VAL A 330 21.27 11.18 -6.49
N ALA A 331 21.16 12.13 -5.57
CA ALA A 331 21.23 13.56 -5.81
C ALA A 331 22.41 14.13 -5.00
N ARG A 332 23.20 15.02 -5.58
CA ARG A 332 24.29 15.74 -4.90
C ARG A 332 24.12 17.23 -5.13
#